data_AF-A0AAD6Z0L5-F1
#
_entry.id   AF-A0AAD6Z0L5-F1
#
_cell.length_a   1.000
_cell.length_b   1.000
_cell.length_c   1.000
_cell.angle_alpha   90.00
_cell.angle_beta   90.00
_cell.angle_gamma   90.00
#
_symmetry.space_group_name_H-M   'P 1'
#
loop_
_entity.id
_entity.type
_entity.pdbx_description
1 polymer ?
#
loop_
_entity_poly.entity_id
_entity_poly.type
_entity_poly.pdbx_seq_one_letter_code
_entity_poly.pdbx_strand_id
1 'polypeptide(L)'
;MPAVRRNRRLQNIVRTSLSNPVAVAAIPDPYPSDGPGLNYIVTRDLVADVAAYELGLQTAEKLFDALLGMCVTHPINEFTVPFPKPLPKHPKAFKSRGRPTVGAEANCTRSICCRDFDDSPAAESEVLECHWGWEVTTDLKAFDVQMAAKLTALIFPSLGNHDSAPVNAFARTTSNTANNSQLVFDTQSAGWDHWIGAPAAFEVDHHSGAYSAKVPGMDLRIIAVNTQYWYKQNYWLYDSDVLQPDPNGIIALVVDALQAAEDAGDRAWIIGHIPLGKEDTLIDQSNYYDQVLQCYKNTIAGRFFGHSHKDPFEVAYSNYSEQTAANAVGVGLIGPALTPTTNISEPSFQVRSQWGLYYSARETYGPLVGLSPNEPLSPAFRQNLTEVFAANKTAFQMFNTFISRGGAVTACDAPSGCQNTTICDMRAFRSQDNCVS
;
A
#
# COMPACT_ATOMS: atom_id res chain seq x y z
N MET A 1 -4.49 28.88 -26.37
CA MET A 1 -3.14 29.03 -26.96
C MET A 1 -1.97 29.18 -25.96
N PRO A 2 -2.10 29.75 -24.73
CA PRO A 2 -0.97 29.83 -23.79
C PRO A 2 -0.46 28.46 -23.28
N ALA A 3 -1.38 27.54 -22.93
CA ALA A 3 -1.03 26.22 -22.37
C ALA A 3 -0.10 25.39 -23.27
N VAL A 4 -0.37 25.35 -24.57
CA VAL A 4 0.43 24.62 -25.58
C VAL A 4 1.87 25.16 -25.67
N ARG A 5 2.09 26.46 -25.45
CA ARG A 5 3.45 27.06 -25.41
C ARG A 5 4.18 26.79 -24.09
N ARG A 6 3.47 26.64 -22.96
CA ARG A 6 4.08 26.16 -21.70
C ARG A 6 4.55 24.71 -21.85
N ASN A 7 3.70 23.86 -22.42
CA ASN A 7 3.99 22.43 -22.60
C ASN A 7 5.25 22.19 -23.46
N ARG A 8 5.38 22.87 -24.61
CA ARG A 8 6.61 22.79 -25.43
C ARG A 8 7.88 23.32 -24.75
N ARG A 9 7.77 24.25 -23.79
CA ARG A 9 8.93 24.74 -23.03
C ARG A 9 9.39 23.72 -21.99
N LEU A 10 8.45 23.08 -21.29
CA LEU A 10 8.73 21.98 -20.37
C LEU A 10 9.31 20.77 -21.11
N GLN A 11 8.71 20.34 -22.23
CA GLN A 11 9.23 19.26 -23.08
C GLN A 11 10.67 19.52 -23.56
N ASN A 12 11.02 20.77 -23.90
CA ASN A 12 12.40 21.11 -24.28
C ASN A 12 13.37 21.10 -23.09
N ILE A 13 12.95 21.57 -21.91
CA ILE A 13 13.77 21.50 -20.68
C ILE A 13 14.04 20.04 -20.31
N VAL A 14 13.00 19.20 -20.32
CA VAL A 14 13.10 17.75 -20.08
C VAL A 14 14.02 17.08 -21.09
N ARG A 15 13.92 17.39 -22.39
CA ARG A 15 14.88 16.91 -23.41
C ARG A 15 16.33 17.25 -23.07
N THR A 16 16.62 18.49 -22.64
CA THR A 16 17.99 18.87 -22.25
C THR A 16 18.47 18.19 -20.97
N SER A 17 17.59 17.94 -19.99
CA SER A 17 17.95 17.22 -18.76
C SER A 17 18.19 15.73 -19.00
N LEU A 18 17.38 15.08 -19.84
CA LEU A 18 17.54 13.67 -20.20
C LEU A 18 18.79 13.42 -21.06
N SER A 19 19.24 14.42 -21.84
CA SER A 19 20.46 14.31 -22.66
C SER A 19 21.79 14.50 -21.88
N ASN A 20 21.73 14.72 -20.56
CA ASN A 20 22.91 15.10 -19.78
C ASN A 20 22.93 14.35 -18.43
N PRO A 21 23.83 13.37 -18.21
CA PRO A 21 23.80 12.48 -17.04
C PRO A 21 23.80 13.19 -15.67
N VAL A 22 24.32 14.42 -15.63
CA VAL A 22 24.41 15.24 -14.41
C VAL A 22 23.06 15.86 -14.02
N ALA A 23 22.09 15.98 -14.94
CA ALA A 23 20.83 16.69 -14.69
C ALA A 23 19.71 15.80 -14.09
N VAL A 24 19.86 14.47 -14.11
CA VAL A 24 18.96 13.55 -13.39
C VAL A 24 19.20 13.62 -11.87
N ALA A 25 20.41 13.97 -11.44
CA ALA A 25 20.80 14.18 -10.04
C ALA A 25 20.24 15.48 -9.40
N ALA A 26 19.24 16.12 -10.01
CA ALA A 26 18.69 17.41 -9.60
C ALA A 26 17.16 17.44 -9.47
N ILE A 27 16.51 16.28 -9.38
CA ILE A 27 15.13 16.20 -8.88
C ILE A 27 15.19 16.30 -7.34
N PRO A 28 14.53 17.28 -6.70
CA PRO A 28 14.59 17.40 -5.25
C PRO A 28 13.83 16.26 -4.58
N ASP A 29 14.54 15.42 -3.83
CA ASP A 29 13.93 14.58 -2.82
C ASP A 29 13.24 15.48 -1.77
N PRO A 30 11.95 15.27 -1.42
CA PRO A 30 11.33 15.98 -0.30
C PRO A 30 12.04 15.74 1.06
N TYR A 31 12.94 14.75 1.16
CA TYR A 31 13.79 14.47 2.31
C TYR A 31 15.28 14.33 1.90
N PRO A 32 16.06 15.43 1.83
CA PRO A 32 17.44 15.37 1.36
C PRO A 32 18.33 14.47 2.23
N SER A 33 18.90 13.42 1.64
CA SER A 33 19.86 12.53 2.29
C SER A 33 21.31 13.01 2.10
N ASP A 34 21.94 13.52 3.15
CA ASP A 34 23.37 13.84 3.14
C ASP A 34 24.24 12.56 3.16
N GLY A 35 24.58 12.09 1.96
CA GLY A 35 25.52 10.99 1.74
C GLY A 35 25.85 10.78 0.25
N PRO A 36 27.12 10.83 -0.18
CA PRO A 36 27.48 10.80 -1.61
C PRO A 36 27.23 9.46 -2.33
N GLY A 37 26.89 8.38 -1.62
CA GLY A 37 26.64 7.05 -2.21
C GLY A 37 25.21 6.81 -2.73
N LEU A 38 24.18 7.38 -2.08
CA LEU A 38 22.77 7.18 -2.46
C LEU A 38 22.46 7.67 -3.87
N ASN A 39 23.05 8.80 -4.25
CA ASN A 39 22.89 9.41 -5.57
C ASN A 39 23.49 8.60 -6.73
N TYR A 40 24.26 7.53 -6.50
CA TYR A 40 25.01 6.82 -7.55
C TYR A 40 24.37 5.52 -8.04
N ILE A 41 23.58 4.82 -7.20
CA ILE A 41 22.87 3.59 -7.59
C ILE A 41 21.42 3.90 -7.98
N VAL A 42 20.74 4.81 -7.27
CA VAL A 42 19.46 5.37 -7.72
C VAL A 42 19.61 5.90 -9.14
N THR A 43 20.73 6.56 -9.48
CA THR A 43 20.99 6.99 -10.85
C THR A 43 21.48 5.90 -11.79
N ARG A 44 22.10 4.78 -11.37
CA ARG A 44 22.49 3.74 -12.34
C ARG A 44 21.31 2.90 -12.79
N ASP A 45 20.42 2.55 -11.87
CA ASP A 45 19.16 1.88 -12.20
C ASP A 45 18.22 2.89 -12.91
N LEU A 46 17.96 4.10 -12.38
CA LEU A 46 17.17 5.09 -13.13
C LEU A 46 17.78 5.47 -14.48
N VAL A 47 19.10 5.50 -14.69
CA VAL A 47 19.65 5.83 -16.02
C VAL A 47 19.53 4.64 -16.97
N ALA A 48 19.57 3.39 -16.51
CA ALA A 48 19.19 2.25 -17.31
C ALA A 48 17.69 2.29 -17.67
N ASP A 49 16.83 2.56 -16.68
CA ASP A 49 15.38 2.71 -16.85
C ASP A 49 15.04 3.86 -17.83
N VAL A 50 15.67 5.02 -17.63
CA VAL A 50 15.33 6.26 -18.35
C VAL A 50 15.95 6.35 -19.73
N ALA A 51 17.10 5.71 -19.98
CA ALA A 51 17.72 5.67 -21.31
C ALA A 51 16.92 4.85 -22.34
N ALA A 52 15.94 4.06 -21.91
CA ALA A 52 15.09 3.25 -22.78
C ALA A 52 13.86 4.00 -23.35
N TYR A 53 13.50 5.19 -22.85
CA TYR A 53 12.24 5.85 -23.21
C TYR A 53 12.30 6.73 -24.47
N GLU A 54 11.43 6.45 -25.44
CA GLU A 54 11.02 7.46 -26.42
C GLU A 54 9.90 8.35 -25.86
N LEU A 55 10.04 9.67 -26.01
CA LEU A 55 9.04 10.64 -25.58
C LEU A 55 7.77 10.58 -26.46
N GLY A 56 6.67 10.12 -25.88
CA GLY A 56 5.36 9.98 -26.55
C GLY A 56 4.73 8.59 -26.40
N LEU A 57 5.39 7.67 -25.71
CA LEU A 57 4.91 6.34 -25.35
C LEU A 57 4.11 6.39 -24.04
N GLN A 58 3.02 5.59 -23.92
CA GLN A 58 2.10 5.64 -22.76
C GLN A 58 2.85 5.37 -21.45
N THR A 59 3.84 4.48 -21.47
CA THR A 59 4.60 4.12 -20.29
C THR A 59 5.45 5.26 -19.76
N ALA A 60 6.07 6.05 -20.65
CA ALA A 60 6.78 7.27 -20.26
C ALA A 60 5.83 8.31 -19.63
N GLU A 61 4.62 8.48 -20.19
CA GLU A 61 3.64 9.42 -19.63
C GLU A 61 3.09 8.99 -18.26
N LYS A 62 2.95 7.68 -18.01
CA LYS A 62 2.57 7.14 -16.68
C LYS A 62 3.71 7.23 -15.66
N LEU A 63 4.97 7.05 -16.07
CA LEU A 63 6.12 7.28 -15.20
C LEU A 63 6.24 8.76 -14.83
N PHE A 64 5.97 9.67 -15.78
CA PHE A 64 5.92 11.10 -15.53
C PHE A 64 4.78 11.52 -14.58
N ASP A 65 3.62 10.87 -14.62
CA ASP A 65 2.57 11.04 -13.59
C ASP A 65 3.08 10.61 -12.20
N ALA A 66 3.66 9.41 -12.11
CA ALA A 66 4.19 8.85 -10.86
C ALA A 66 5.33 9.68 -10.23
N LEU A 67 6.23 10.24 -11.04
CA LEU A 67 7.38 11.01 -10.56
C LEU A 67 7.07 12.47 -10.26
N LEU A 68 6.11 13.10 -10.97
CA LEU A 68 5.94 14.55 -10.97
C LEU A 68 4.52 15.04 -10.65
N GLY A 69 3.56 14.14 -10.40
CA GLY A 69 2.15 14.49 -10.16
C GLY A 69 1.53 15.27 -11.34
N MET A 70 2.00 15.02 -12.57
CA MET A 70 1.55 15.79 -13.73
C MET A 70 0.12 15.39 -14.09
N CYS A 71 -0.82 16.32 -13.88
CA CYS A 71 -2.28 16.17 -13.94
C CYS A 71 -2.91 15.78 -15.30
N VAL A 72 -2.28 14.91 -16.08
CA VAL A 72 -2.87 14.24 -17.23
C VAL A 72 -3.46 12.93 -16.72
N THR A 73 -4.76 12.94 -16.45
CA THR A 73 -5.48 11.71 -16.12
C THR A 73 -5.46 10.77 -17.31
N HIS A 74 -4.63 9.74 -17.22
CA HIS A 74 -4.55 8.71 -18.25
C HIS A 74 -5.86 7.92 -18.30
N PRO A 75 -6.41 7.64 -19.51
CA PRO A 75 -7.52 6.72 -19.61
C PRO A 75 -7.08 5.35 -19.13
N ILE A 76 -7.96 4.68 -18.38
CA ILE A 76 -7.75 3.29 -17.94
C ILE A 76 -7.54 2.44 -19.20
N ASN A 77 -6.52 1.58 -19.22
CA ASN A 77 -6.42 0.60 -20.29
C ASN A 77 -7.57 -0.41 -20.20
N GLU A 78 -8.14 -0.79 -21.35
CA GLU A 78 -9.24 -1.75 -21.36
C GLU A 78 -8.74 -3.17 -21.01
N PHE A 79 -9.14 -3.66 -19.84
CA PHE A 79 -8.97 -5.04 -19.44
C PHE A 79 -10.20 -5.51 -18.65
N THR A 80 -10.74 -6.66 -19.04
CA THR A 80 -11.78 -7.37 -18.30
C THR A 80 -11.13 -8.50 -17.55
N VAL A 81 -11.24 -8.50 -16.22
CA VAL A 81 -10.69 -9.59 -15.40
C VAL A 81 -11.44 -10.89 -15.72
N PRO A 82 -10.75 -12.00 -16.04
CA PRO A 82 -11.40 -13.28 -16.28
C PRO A 82 -11.90 -13.86 -14.96
N PHE A 83 -13.18 -14.23 -14.90
CA PHE A 83 -13.80 -14.90 -13.74
C PHE A 83 -14.21 -16.34 -14.10
N PRO A 84 -13.88 -17.36 -13.29
CA PRO A 84 -14.29 -18.74 -13.56
C PRO A 84 -15.80 -18.97 -13.51
N LYS A 85 -16.55 -18.17 -12.72
CA LYS A 85 -18.00 -18.31 -12.53
C LYS A 85 -18.71 -16.94 -12.39
N PRO A 86 -20.02 -16.85 -12.71
CA PRO A 86 -20.81 -15.66 -12.47
C PRO A 86 -21.29 -15.55 -11.00
N LEU A 87 -21.58 -14.31 -10.59
CA LEU A 87 -22.09 -13.90 -9.27
C LEU A 87 -23.14 -14.86 -8.64
N PRO A 88 -22.99 -15.25 -7.35
CA PRO A 88 -23.99 -16.02 -6.63
C PRO A 88 -25.34 -15.28 -6.44
N LYS A 89 -26.45 -16.01 -6.62
CA LYS A 89 -27.82 -15.43 -6.57
C LYS A 89 -28.31 -15.03 -5.17
N HIS A 90 -27.66 -15.45 -4.08
CA HIS A 90 -28.14 -15.25 -2.70
C HIS A 90 -26.99 -14.94 -1.72
N PRO A 91 -26.86 -13.70 -1.21
CA PRO A 91 -25.86 -13.32 -0.19
C PRO A 91 -26.11 -13.94 1.20
N LYS A 92 -25.04 -14.13 2.00
CA LYS A 92 -25.08 -14.58 3.41
C LYS A 92 -24.42 -13.53 4.34
N ALA A 93 -24.93 -13.36 5.57
CA ALA A 93 -24.48 -12.33 6.53
C ALA A 93 -23.80 -12.90 7.80
N PHE A 94 -22.75 -12.22 8.34
CA PHE A 94 -21.86 -12.73 9.40
C PHE A 94 -21.28 -11.61 10.33
N LYS A 95 -20.58 -11.95 11.44
CA LYS A 95 -19.98 -11.04 12.45
C LYS A 95 -18.60 -11.52 12.98
N SER A 96 -17.70 -10.62 13.45
CA SER A 96 -16.25 -10.89 13.73
C SER A 96 -15.64 -10.05 14.92
N ARG A 97 -14.48 -10.45 15.52
CA ARG A 97 -13.63 -9.73 16.55
C ARG A 97 -12.13 -10.22 16.61
N GLY A 98 -11.10 -9.37 16.89
CA GLY A 98 -9.65 -9.73 17.12
C GLY A 98 -8.63 -8.53 17.31
N ARG A 99 -7.37 -8.71 17.86
CA ARG A 99 -6.32 -7.63 18.18
C ARG A 99 -4.81 -8.11 18.43
N PRO A 100 -3.75 -7.23 18.64
CA PRO A 100 -2.32 -7.36 18.16
C PRO A 100 -1.09 -6.98 19.11
N THR A 101 0.16 -6.76 18.60
CA THR A 101 1.43 -6.15 19.20
C THR A 101 2.50 -5.69 18.12
N VAL A 102 3.78 -5.22 18.33
CA VAL A 102 4.36 -3.93 18.89
C VAL A 102 5.94 -3.73 18.83
N GLY A 103 6.55 -2.52 18.54
CA GLY A 103 7.93 -2.07 19.01
C GLY A 103 8.88 -1.09 18.19
N ALA A 104 9.74 -0.26 18.87
CA ALA A 104 10.96 0.57 18.45
C ALA A 104 10.90 2.16 18.50
N GLU A 105 12.04 2.91 18.44
CA GLU A 105 12.23 4.35 18.87
C GLU A 105 12.45 5.43 17.73
N ALA A 106 12.52 6.76 18.00
CA ALA A 106 12.15 7.80 17.00
C ALA A 106 12.72 9.28 16.97
N ASN A 107 13.96 9.67 17.35
CA ASN A 107 14.43 11.09 17.14
C ASN A 107 15.94 11.31 16.87
N CYS A 108 16.30 12.05 15.81
CA CYS A 108 17.66 12.41 15.35
C CYS A 108 17.64 13.46 14.21
N THR A 109 18.79 13.74 13.58
CA THR A 109 18.98 14.69 12.46
C THR A 109 19.17 14.06 11.06
N ARG A 110 19.10 12.73 10.94
CA ARG A 110 19.17 11.97 9.67
C ARG A 110 17.77 11.55 9.23
N SER A 111 17.59 11.10 7.98
CA SER A 111 16.28 10.73 7.42
C SER A 111 15.55 9.58 8.15
N ILE A 112 16.27 8.71 8.85
CA ILE A 112 15.72 7.73 9.80
C ILE A 112 16.62 7.68 11.04
N CYS A 113 15.99 7.62 12.21
CA CYS A 113 16.57 7.88 13.52
C CYS A 113 16.59 6.68 14.47
N CYS A 114 17.21 6.87 15.64
CA CYS A 114 17.39 5.84 16.68
C CYS A 114 18.11 4.59 16.17
N ARG A 115 19.26 4.83 15.54
CA ARG A 115 20.28 3.84 15.16
C ARG A 115 21.67 4.42 15.40
N ASP A 116 22.64 3.54 15.53
CA ASP A 116 24.05 3.94 15.50
C ASP A 116 24.45 4.37 14.08
N PHE A 117 25.39 5.31 13.98
CA PHE A 117 25.96 5.77 12.72
C PHE A 117 27.47 5.56 12.77
N ASP A 118 28.02 4.79 11.82
CA ASP A 118 29.46 4.61 11.67
C ASP A 118 30.09 5.88 11.05
N ASP A 119 30.31 6.89 11.89
CA ASP A 119 31.07 8.08 11.54
C ASP A 119 32.57 7.75 11.47
N SER A 120 32.98 7.02 10.42
CA SER A 120 34.37 6.75 10.08
C SER A 120 34.61 6.78 8.57
N PRO A 121 35.74 7.33 8.09
CA PRO A 121 36.01 7.44 6.67
C PRO A 121 36.27 6.05 6.06
N ALA A 122 35.31 5.58 5.26
CA ALA A 122 35.47 4.33 4.50
C ALA A 122 36.69 4.41 3.58
N ALA A 123 37.54 3.39 3.63
CA ALA A 123 38.64 3.23 2.67
C ALA A 123 38.07 2.96 1.27
N GLU A 124 38.77 3.42 0.23
CA GLU A 124 38.29 3.33 -1.14
C GLU A 124 38.24 1.88 -1.68
N SER A 125 37.23 1.64 -2.53
CA SER A 125 37.16 0.60 -3.55
C SER A 125 37.16 -0.87 -3.12
N GLU A 126 35.97 -1.41 -2.88
CA GLU A 126 35.54 -2.69 -3.45
C GLU A 126 34.02 -2.69 -3.69
N VAL A 127 33.53 -3.57 -4.58
CA VAL A 127 32.23 -3.50 -5.27
C VAL A 127 31.01 -3.36 -4.33
N LEU A 128 30.43 -2.15 -4.23
CA LEU A 128 29.27 -1.85 -3.36
C LEU A 128 27.92 -2.45 -3.83
N GLU A 129 27.83 -3.02 -5.04
CA GLU A 129 26.56 -3.44 -5.66
C GLU A 129 26.00 -4.79 -5.17
N CYS A 130 26.69 -5.47 -4.25
CA CYS A 130 26.23 -6.76 -3.70
C CYS A 130 25.99 -6.77 -2.18
N HIS A 131 26.03 -5.63 -1.48
CA HIS A 131 25.85 -5.60 -0.03
C HIS A 131 24.41 -5.31 0.42
N TRP A 132 23.73 -4.31 -0.15
CA TRP A 132 22.42 -3.83 0.32
C TRP A 132 21.27 -4.85 0.23
N GLY A 133 21.25 -5.70 -0.80
CA GLY A 133 20.27 -6.80 -0.92
C GLY A 133 20.43 -7.88 0.13
N TRP A 134 21.67 -8.10 0.59
CA TRP A 134 21.97 -9.04 1.67
C TRP A 134 21.62 -8.46 3.04
N GLU A 135 21.76 -7.15 3.24
CA GLU A 135 21.36 -6.48 4.49
C GLU A 135 19.85 -6.60 4.73
N VAL A 136 19.01 -6.16 3.78
CA VAL A 136 17.53 -6.23 3.94
C VAL A 136 17.06 -7.67 4.14
N THR A 137 17.55 -8.63 3.35
CA THR A 137 17.15 -10.04 3.50
C THR A 137 17.68 -10.69 4.77
N THR A 138 18.83 -10.24 5.30
CA THR A 138 19.32 -10.62 6.63
C THR A 138 18.43 -10.07 7.73
N ASP A 139 18.00 -8.81 7.64
CA ASP A 139 17.09 -8.18 8.60
C ASP A 139 15.71 -8.83 8.61
N LEU A 140 15.14 -9.15 7.44
CA LEU A 140 13.87 -9.89 7.33
C LEU A 140 13.97 -11.26 8.00
N LYS A 141 15.03 -12.02 7.69
CA LYS A 141 15.29 -13.32 8.32
C LYS A 141 15.51 -13.22 9.84
N ALA A 142 16.19 -12.18 10.30
CA ALA A 142 16.40 -11.92 11.72
C ALA A 142 15.09 -11.52 12.43
N PHE A 143 14.21 -10.78 11.75
CA PHE A 143 12.88 -10.43 12.23
C PHE A 143 11.99 -11.68 12.35
N ASP A 144 11.91 -12.51 11.31
CA ASP A 144 11.12 -13.76 11.33
C ASP A 144 11.54 -14.68 12.47
N VAL A 145 12.86 -14.92 12.64
CA VAL A 145 13.39 -15.75 13.74
C VAL A 145 13.02 -15.16 15.11
N GLN A 146 13.13 -13.84 15.28
CA GLN A 146 12.76 -13.17 16.53
C GLN A 146 11.27 -13.23 16.82
N MET A 147 10.42 -13.11 15.80
CA MET A 147 8.97 -13.13 15.93
C MET A 147 8.45 -14.55 16.14
N ALA A 148 9.00 -15.54 15.42
CA ALA A 148 8.75 -16.97 15.64
C ALA A 148 9.07 -17.40 17.08
N ALA A 149 10.17 -16.89 17.65
CA ALA A 149 10.55 -17.16 19.04
C ALA A 149 9.67 -16.46 20.10
N LYS A 150 8.87 -15.45 19.72
CA LYS A 150 8.05 -14.64 20.65
C LYS A 150 6.55 -14.87 20.50
N LEU A 151 6.08 -15.27 19.33
CA LEU A 151 4.66 -15.41 19.00
C LEU A 151 4.23 -16.87 18.97
N THR A 152 3.09 -17.14 19.59
CA THR A 152 2.43 -18.46 19.62
C THR A 152 1.10 -18.48 18.85
N ALA A 153 0.70 -17.34 18.31
CA ALA A 153 -0.49 -17.21 17.45
C ALA A 153 -0.11 -17.45 15.98
N LEU A 154 -1.10 -17.85 15.18
CA LEU A 154 -0.97 -17.85 13.72
C LEU A 154 -0.84 -16.42 13.21
N ILE A 155 0.14 -16.18 12.35
CA ILE A 155 0.41 -14.88 11.72
C ILE A 155 0.27 -15.05 10.21
N PHE A 156 -0.35 -14.06 9.56
CA PHE A 156 -0.46 -14.00 8.11
C PHE A 156 0.17 -12.68 7.67
N PRO A 157 1.46 -12.69 7.30
CA PRO A 157 2.19 -11.50 6.85
C PRO A 157 1.89 -11.17 5.38
N SER A 158 2.27 -9.97 4.95
CA SER A 158 2.23 -9.51 3.57
C SER A 158 3.40 -8.57 3.31
N LEU A 159 4.04 -8.68 2.15
CA LEU A 159 5.20 -7.85 1.79
C LEU A 159 4.86 -6.36 1.73
N GLY A 160 5.78 -5.54 2.24
CA GLY A 160 5.78 -4.09 2.14
C GLY A 160 6.81 -3.52 1.16
N ASN A 161 6.75 -2.21 0.93
CA ASN A 161 7.59 -1.55 -0.07
C ASN A 161 9.08 -1.41 0.34
N HIS A 162 9.38 -1.60 1.63
CA HIS A 162 10.73 -1.61 2.18
C HIS A 162 11.35 -3.02 2.33
N ASP A 163 10.63 -4.07 1.94
CA ASP A 163 11.11 -5.46 2.06
C ASP A 163 12.09 -5.85 0.91
N SER A 164 12.37 -4.93 -0.01
CA SER A 164 13.34 -5.08 -1.10
C SER A 164 14.49 -4.06 -0.96
N ALA A 165 15.66 -4.42 -1.50
CA ALA A 165 16.71 -3.47 -1.82
C ALA A 165 17.03 -3.52 -3.33
N PRO A 166 16.97 -2.40 -4.07
CA PRO A 166 16.51 -1.08 -3.63
C PRO A 166 15.06 -1.06 -3.12
N VAL A 167 14.71 -0.01 -2.38
CA VAL A 167 13.34 0.21 -1.91
C VAL A 167 12.37 0.25 -3.11
N ASN A 168 11.16 -0.28 -2.92
CA ASN A 168 10.11 -0.41 -3.95
C ASN A 168 10.41 -1.35 -5.14
N ALA A 169 11.62 -1.92 -5.26
CA ALA A 169 12.06 -2.69 -6.42
C ALA A 169 11.46 -4.11 -6.49
N PHE A 170 10.28 -4.22 -7.12
CA PHE A 170 9.59 -5.49 -7.39
C PHE A 170 9.47 -5.76 -8.89
N ALA A 171 10.46 -6.46 -9.44
CA ALA A 171 10.62 -6.67 -10.88
C ALA A 171 9.51 -7.53 -11.50
N ARG A 172 9.14 -7.23 -12.76
CA ARG A 172 8.22 -8.08 -13.54
C ARG A 172 8.99 -9.32 -14.02
N THR A 173 8.30 -10.45 -14.14
CA THR A 173 8.84 -11.69 -14.76
C THR A 173 9.22 -11.50 -16.23
N THR A 174 8.74 -10.43 -16.87
CA THR A 174 9.11 -10.02 -18.23
C THR A 174 10.30 -9.07 -18.30
N SER A 175 10.82 -8.59 -17.15
CA SER A 175 11.91 -7.62 -17.09
C SER A 175 13.23 -8.26 -17.48
N ASN A 176 13.76 -7.93 -18.67
CA ASN A 176 14.93 -8.59 -19.24
C ASN A 176 16.28 -8.20 -18.60
N THR A 177 16.30 -7.15 -17.77
CA THR A 177 17.50 -6.54 -17.18
C THR A 177 17.51 -6.53 -15.66
N ALA A 178 16.42 -6.97 -15.03
CA ALA A 178 16.26 -6.91 -13.58
C ALA A 178 16.95 -8.09 -12.88
N ASN A 179 17.62 -7.81 -11.76
CA ASN A 179 17.84 -8.85 -10.76
C ASN A 179 16.47 -9.12 -10.10
N ASN A 180 16.02 -10.37 -10.07
CA ASN A 180 14.67 -10.66 -9.61
C ASN A 180 14.53 -10.45 -8.09
N SER A 181 13.34 -10.05 -7.63
CA SER A 181 13.02 -9.93 -6.20
C SER A 181 12.88 -11.30 -5.50
N GLN A 182 13.32 -12.38 -6.17
CA GLN A 182 13.18 -13.76 -5.75
C GLN A 182 13.86 -14.03 -4.41
N LEU A 183 15.02 -13.42 -4.14
CA LEU A 183 15.69 -13.56 -2.84
C LEU A 183 14.81 -13.09 -1.66
N VAL A 184 13.92 -12.10 -1.87
CA VAL A 184 12.93 -11.68 -0.87
C VAL A 184 11.87 -12.77 -0.69
N PHE A 185 11.36 -13.32 -1.80
CA PHE A 185 10.35 -14.38 -1.80
C PHE A 185 10.87 -15.68 -1.18
N ASP A 186 12.08 -16.11 -1.53
CA ASP A 186 12.78 -17.28 -0.96
C ASP A 186 12.96 -17.12 0.56
N THR A 187 13.42 -15.95 0.99
CA THR A 187 13.65 -15.63 2.41
C THR A 187 12.36 -15.71 3.21
N GLN A 188 11.30 -15.05 2.71
CA GLN A 188 10.02 -14.96 3.40
C GLN A 188 9.20 -16.26 3.30
N SER A 189 9.33 -17.02 2.21
CA SER A 189 8.77 -18.37 2.10
C SER A 189 9.33 -19.28 3.19
N ALA A 190 10.66 -19.33 3.33
CA ALA A 190 11.34 -20.12 4.35
C ALA A 190 11.06 -19.60 5.78
N GLY A 191 10.96 -18.28 5.96
CA GLY A 191 10.63 -17.65 7.25
C GLY A 191 9.19 -17.94 7.69
N TRP A 192 8.22 -17.83 6.79
CA TRP A 192 6.79 -17.85 7.10
C TRP A 192 6.14 -19.23 7.08
N ASP A 193 6.78 -20.27 6.50
CA ASP A 193 6.24 -21.65 6.39
C ASP A 193 5.59 -22.14 7.70
N HIS A 194 6.25 -21.94 8.83
CA HIS A 194 5.75 -22.37 10.14
C HIS A 194 4.45 -21.66 10.61
N TRP A 195 4.11 -20.50 10.04
CA TRP A 195 2.86 -19.77 10.29
C TRP A 195 1.78 -20.01 9.23
N ILE A 196 2.15 -19.96 7.94
CA ILE A 196 1.18 -20.01 6.82
C ILE A 196 1.01 -21.41 6.21
N GLY A 197 1.97 -22.30 6.47
CA GLY A 197 2.02 -23.68 5.99
C GLY A 197 2.62 -23.82 4.58
N ALA A 198 3.26 -24.97 4.35
CA ALA A 198 4.01 -25.25 3.12
C ALA A 198 3.30 -24.93 1.78
N PRO A 199 1.98 -25.15 1.59
CA PRO A 199 1.32 -24.75 0.35
C PRO A 199 1.32 -23.23 0.13
N ALA A 200 1.13 -22.44 1.19
CA ALA A 200 1.15 -20.98 1.12
C ALA A 200 2.58 -20.45 1.01
N ALA A 201 3.55 -21.07 1.67
CA ALA A 201 4.98 -20.74 1.49
C ALA A 201 5.45 -21.04 0.06
N PHE A 202 4.98 -22.13 -0.56
CA PHE A 202 5.22 -22.42 -1.98
C PHE A 202 4.62 -21.33 -2.88
N GLU A 203 3.41 -20.84 -2.56
CA GLU A 203 2.81 -19.70 -3.27
C GLU A 203 3.64 -18.41 -3.10
N VAL A 204 4.14 -18.08 -1.90
CA VAL A 204 5.04 -16.92 -1.68
C VAL A 204 6.24 -16.96 -2.64
N ASP A 205 6.90 -18.11 -2.74
CA ASP A 205 8.07 -18.36 -3.58
C ASP A 205 7.74 -18.21 -5.08
N HIS A 206 6.66 -18.84 -5.55
CA HIS A 206 6.35 -18.98 -6.99
C HIS A 206 5.38 -17.93 -7.57
N HIS A 207 4.65 -17.20 -6.72
CA HIS A 207 3.67 -16.18 -7.12
C HIS A 207 4.08 -14.77 -6.66
N SER A 208 5.38 -14.49 -6.72
CA SER A 208 5.97 -13.16 -6.45
C SER A 208 5.57 -12.58 -5.08
N GLY A 209 5.59 -13.41 -4.04
CA GLY A 209 5.30 -13.03 -2.66
C GLY A 209 3.80 -12.93 -2.31
N ALA A 210 2.89 -13.21 -3.24
CA ALA A 210 1.47 -13.35 -2.95
C ALA A 210 1.11 -14.81 -2.62
N TYR A 211 0.13 -15.03 -1.75
CA TYR A 211 -0.31 -16.37 -1.36
C TYR A 211 -1.74 -16.39 -0.82
N SER A 212 -2.29 -17.60 -0.67
CA SER A 212 -3.55 -17.86 0.01
C SER A 212 -3.43 -19.01 1.02
N ALA A 213 -4.01 -18.83 2.20
CA ALA A 213 -3.94 -19.82 3.28
C ALA A 213 -5.33 -20.00 3.92
N LYS A 214 -5.80 -21.24 4.06
CA LYS A 214 -7.01 -21.52 4.86
C LYS A 214 -6.64 -21.52 6.34
N VAL A 215 -7.36 -20.74 7.14
CA VAL A 215 -7.14 -20.64 8.59
C VAL A 215 -7.57 -21.97 9.24
N PRO A 216 -6.67 -22.66 9.97
CA PRO A 216 -6.99 -23.93 10.62
C PRO A 216 -8.21 -23.84 11.54
N GLY A 217 -9.17 -24.75 11.36
CA GLY A 217 -10.38 -24.81 12.17
C GLY A 217 -11.42 -23.71 11.91
N MET A 218 -11.27 -22.95 10.82
CA MET A 218 -12.21 -21.87 10.45
C MET A 218 -12.62 -21.95 8.98
N ASP A 219 -13.85 -21.52 8.68
CA ASP A 219 -14.34 -21.30 7.31
C ASP A 219 -13.86 -19.93 6.79
N LEU A 220 -12.55 -19.72 6.83
CA LEU A 220 -11.87 -18.46 6.50
C LEU A 220 -10.58 -18.75 5.72
N ARG A 221 -10.42 -18.10 4.56
CA ARG A 221 -9.18 -18.02 3.80
C ARG A 221 -8.58 -16.63 3.94
N ILE A 222 -7.27 -16.55 4.20
CA ILE A 222 -6.49 -15.33 4.05
C ILE A 222 -5.90 -15.32 2.64
N ILE A 223 -5.88 -14.17 2.00
CA ILE A 223 -5.27 -13.93 0.68
C ILE A 223 -4.33 -12.74 0.85
N ALA A 224 -3.04 -13.00 0.84
CA ALA A 224 -2.01 -11.98 0.92
C ALA A 224 -1.59 -11.56 -0.49
N VAL A 225 -1.68 -10.26 -0.75
CA VAL A 225 -1.52 -9.67 -2.07
C VAL A 225 -0.26 -8.84 -2.08
N ASN A 226 0.66 -9.14 -3.00
CA ASN A 226 1.81 -8.27 -3.21
C ASN A 226 1.39 -7.02 -4.00
N THR A 227 0.93 -6.00 -3.27
CA THR A 227 0.49 -4.71 -3.82
C THR A 227 1.61 -3.91 -4.48
N GLN A 228 2.88 -4.33 -4.36
CA GLN A 228 4.01 -3.66 -5.02
C GLN A 228 3.94 -3.73 -6.55
N TYR A 229 3.26 -4.73 -7.10
CA TYR A 229 2.97 -4.81 -8.54
C TYR A 229 1.92 -3.81 -9.03
N TRP A 230 1.31 -3.05 -8.10
CA TRP A 230 0.30 -2.02 -8.38
C TRP A 230 0.74 -0.62 -7.92
N TYR A 231 1.95 -0.49 -7.36
CA TYR A 231 2.46 0.73 -6.72
C TYR A 231 3.23 1.63 -7.67
N LYS A 232 2.90 2.93 -7.73
CA LYS A 232 3.50 3.89 -8.67
C LYS A 232 5.02 4.09 -8.51
N GLN A 233 5.59 3.89 -7.31
CA GLN A 233 7.04 4.00 -7.12
C GLN A 233 7.81 2.69 -7.38
N ASN A 234 7.14 1.61 -7.80
CA ASN A 234 7.82 0.42 -8.32
C ASN A 234 8.15 0.65 -9.80
N TYR A 235 9.35 1.17 -10.08
CA TYR A 235 9.69 1.61 -11.44
C TYR A 235 9.79 0.48 -12.48
N TRP A 236 9.87 -0.78 -12.06
CA TRP A 236 9.79 -1.96 -12.94
C TRP A 236 8.43 -2.12 -13.64
N LEU A 237 7.39 -1.41 -13.19
CA LEU A 237 6.09 -1.39 -13.88
C LEU A 237 6.12 -0.55 -15.17
N TYR A 238 7.21 0.19 -15.41
CA TYR A 238 7.39 1.08 -16.56
C TYR A 238 8.48 0.62 -17.54
N ASP A 239 9.08 -0.56 -17.38
CA ASP A 239 10.16 -1.04 -18.26
C ASP A 239 9.70 -1.55 -19.66
N SER A 240 8.41 -1.40 -20.01
CA SER A 240 7.87 -1.83 -21.31
C SER A 240 6.49 -1.22 -21.62
N ASP A 241 6.25 -0.82 -22.87
CA ASP A 241 4.94 -0.46 -23.43
C ASP A 241 4.04 -1.66 -23.79
N VAL A 242 4.53 -2.90 -23.66
CA VAL A 242 3.65 -4.07 -23.77
C VAL A 242 2.71 -4.04 -22.57
N LEU A 243 1.42 -3.83 -22.84
CA LEU A 243 0.38 -3.77 -21.81
C LEU A 243 0.34 -5.09 -21.03
N GLN A 244 0.65 -4.99 -19.74
CA GLN A 244 0.55 -6.10 -18.77
C GLN A 244 -0.47 -5.71 -17.71
N PRO A 245 -1.75 -6.08 -17.90
CA PRO A 245 -2.80 -5.65 -16.99
C PRO A 245 -2.71 -6.33 -15.61
N ASP A 246 -2.16 -7.54 -15.58
CA ASP A 246 -1.89 -8.29 -14.35
C ASP A 246 -0.39 -8.68 -14.28
N PRO A 247 0.50 -7.78 -13.83
CA PRO A 247 1.92 -8.08 -13.68
C PRO A 247 2.12 -9.27 -12.74
N ASN A 248 2.85 -10.29 -13.20
CA ASN A 248 3.14 -11.54 -12.48
C ASN A 248 1.91 -12.36 -12.02
N GLY A 249 0.70 -12.10 -12.53
CA GLY A 249 -0.48 -12.92 -12.22
C GLY A 249 -1.08 -12.72 -10.83
N ILE A 250 -0.84 -11.57 -10.20
CA ILE A 250 -1.30 -11.26 -8.84
C ILE A 250 -2.83 -11.17 -8.75
N ILE A 251 -3.50 -10.59 -9.76
CA ILE A 251 -4.97 -10.53 -9.84
C ILE A 251 -5.53 -11.93 -10.09
N ALA A 252 -4.91 -12.73 -10.96
CA ALA A 252 -5.29 -14.11 -11.21
C ALA A 252 -5.25 -14.97 -9.92
N LEU A 253 -4.18 -14.89 -9.13
CA LEU A 253 -4.08 -15.57 -7.83
C LEU A 253 -5.22 -15.15 -6.88
N VAL A 254 -5.55 -13.86 -6.82
CA VAL A 254 -6.65 -13.36 -5.98
C VAL A 254 -8.00 -13.89 -6.46
N VAL A 255 -8.24 -13.94 -7.78
CA VAL A 255 -9.46 -14.50 -8.36
C VAL A 255 -9.60 -15.99 -8.04
N ASP A 256 -8.54 -16.79 -8.26
CA ASP A 256 -8.56 -18.22 -8.01
C ASP A 256 -8.75 -18.54 -6.52
N ALA A 257 -8.06 -17.81 -5.63
CA ALA A 257 -8.21 -17.96 -4.19
C ALA A 257 -9.61 -17.56 -3.68
N LEU A 258 -10.22 -16.52 -4.27
CA LEU A 258 -11.60 -16.12 -3.96
C LEU A 258 -12.63 -17.11 -4.51
N GLN A 259 -12.43 -17.64 -5.71
CA GLN A 259 -13.30 -18.66 -6.28
C GLN A 259 -13.23 -19.95 -5.44
N ALA A 260 -12.04 -20.37 -5.02
CA ALA A 260 -11.85 -21.52 -4.14
C ALA A 260 -12.50 -21.33 -2.77
N ALA A 261 -12.45 -20.11 -2.21
CA ALA A 261 -13.17 -19.78 -0.97
C ALA A 261 -14.69 -19.85 -1.16
N GLU A 262 -15.22 -19.25 -2.23
CA GLU A 262 -16.65 -19.25 -2.54
C GLU A 262 -17.20 -20.67 -2.78
N ASP A 263 -16.45 -21.50 -3.52
CA ASP A 263 -16.77 -22.90 -3.80
C ASP A 263 -16.78 -23.76 -2.53
N ALA A 264 -15.87 -23.51 -1.60
CA ALA A 264 -15.83 -24.15 -0.28
C ALA A 264 -16.90 -23.61 0.68
N GLY A 265 -17.52 -22.46 0.38
CA GLY A 265 -18.40 -21.73 1.31
C GLY A 265 -17.67 -20.94 2.39
N ASP A 266 -16.34 -20.81 2.28
CA ASP A 266 -15.48 -20.02 3.16
C ASP A 266 -15.72 -18.50 2.96
N ARG A 267 -15.35 -17.71 3.96
CA ARG A 267 -15.12 -16.26 3.79
C ARG A 267 -13.67 -15.98 3.45
N ALA A 268 -13.40 -14.84 2.83
CA ALA A 268 -12.03 -14.41 2.52
C ALA A 268 -11.66 -13.10 3.25
N TRP A 269 -10.47 -13.03 3.83
CA TRP A 269 -9.81 -11.77 4.18
C TRP A 269 -8.69 -11.51 3.18
N ILE A 270 -8.61 -10.29 2.69
CA ILE A 270 -7.53 -9.85 1.81
C ILE A 270 -6.60 -8.95 2.64
N ILE A 271 -5.29 -9.21 2.57
CA ILE A 271 -4.27 -8.39 3.20
C ILE A 271 -3.25 -7.93 2.14
N GLY A 272 -2.72 -6.73 2.30
CA GLY A 272 -1.69 -6.15 1.44
C GLY A 272 -1.05 -4.95 2.11
N HIS A 273 -0.11 -4.27 1.45
CA HIS A 273 0.58 -3.14 2.05
C HIS A 273 0.01 -1.79 1.58
N ILE A 274 0.01 -1.54 0.27
CA ILE A 274 -0.45 -0.29 -0.33
C ILE A 274 -1.98 -0.30 -0.44
N PRO A 275 -2.70 0.73 0.06
CA PRO A 275 -4.14 0.88 -0.12
C PRO A 275 -4.50 1.33 -1.55
N LEU A 276 -5.67 0.90 -2.03
CA LEU A 276 -6.03 0.96 -3.45
C LEU A 276 -6.73 2.25 -3.87
N GLY A 277 -7.27 3.01 -2.91
CA GLY A 277 -7.88 4.32 -3.14
C GLY A 277 -6.87 5.45 -3.32
N LYS A 278 -5.65 5.28 -2.84
CA LYS A 278 -4.65 6.35 -2.78
C LYS A 278 -3.92 6.62 -4.09
N GLU A 279 -3.40 7.84 -4.19
CA GLU A 279 -2.56 8.37 -5.26
C GLU A 279 -1.35 7.46 -5.58
N ASP A 280 -0.91 6.70 -4.58
CA ASP A 280 0.14 5.66 -4.62
C ASP A 280 -0.15 4.50 -5.58
N THR A 281 -1.42 4.14 -5.80
CA THR A 281 -1.79 2.95 -6.58
C THR A 281 -2.13 3.31 -8.02
N LEU A 282 -1.59 2.53 -8.97
CA LEU A 282 -1.89 2.66 -10.40
C LEU A 282 -3.39 2.52 -10.70
N ILE A 283 -3.91 3.46 -11.49
CA ILE A 283 -5.34 3.55 -11.85
C ILE A 283 -5.85 2.29 -12.55
N ASP A 284 -5.04 1.70 -13.44
CA ASP A 284 -5.33 0.44 -14.15
C ASP A 284 -5.61 -0.69 -13.15
N GLN A 285 -4.60 -1.06 -12.35
CA GLN A 285 -4.68 -2.18 -11.40
C GLN A 285 -5.72 -1.95 -10.30
N SER A 286 -5.89 -0.71 -9.84
CA SER A 286 -6.95 -0.32 -8.89
C SER A 286 -8.36 -0.60 -9.44
N ASN A 287 -8.60 -0.28 -10.71
CA ASN A 287 -9.87 -0.59 -11.38
C ASN A 287 -10.05 -2.08 -11.67
N TYR A 288 -9.00 -2.80 -12.05
CA TYR A 288 -9.08 -4.24 -12.28
C TYR A 288 -9.40 -4.98 -10.97
N TYR A 289 -8.79 -4.58 -9.86
CA TYR A 289 -9.15 -5.12 -8.55
C TYR A 289 -10.60 -4.79 -8.13
N ASP A 290 -11.14 -3.61 -8.47
CA ASP A 290 -12.57 -3.34 -8.22
C ASP A 290 -13.48 -4.33 -8.96
N GLN A 291 -13.15 -4.75 -10.20
CA GLN A 291 -13.91 -5.81 -10.88
C GLN A 291 -13.96 -7.10 -10.02
N VAL A 292 -12.83 -7.50 -9.43
CA VAL A 292 -12.72 -8.66 -8.53
C VAL A 292 -13.57 -8.44 -7.27
N LEU A 293 -13.51 -7.25 -6.67
CA LEU A 293 -14.31 -6.88 -5.51
C LEU A 293 -15.80 -6.94 -5.84
N GLN A 294 -16.25 -6.40 -6.97
CA GLN A 294 -17.65 -6.43 -7.38
C GLN A 294 -18.16 -7.86 -7.59
N CYS A 295 -17.31 -8.75 -8.13
CA CYS A 295 -17.62 -10.16 -8.31
C CYS A 295 -17.73 -10.90 -6.95
N TYR A 296 -16.75 -10.74 -6.07
CA TYR A 296 -16.61 -11.55 -4.85
C TYR A 296 -17.02 -10.84 -3.54
N LYS A 297 -17.73 -9.69 -3.60
CA LYS A 297 -18.17 -8.90 -2.41
C LYS A 297 -18.94 -9.68 -1.35
N ASN A 298 -19.60 -10.78 -1.72
CA ASN A 298 -20.30 -11.66 -0.77
C ASN A 298 -19.33 -12.62 -0.03
N THR A 299 -18.24 -13.00 -0.68
CA THR A 299 -17.22 -13.94 -0.20
C THR A 299 -16.16 -13.20 0.63
N ILE A 300 -15.71 -12.03 0.17
CA ILE A 300 -14.82 -11.13 0.92
C ILE A 300 -15.51 -10.65 2.20
N ALA A 301 -14.85 -10.81 3.35
CA ALA A 301 -15.32 -10.40 4.68
C ALA A 301 -14.47 -9.29 5.32
N GLY A 302 -13.25 -9.07 4.84
CA GLY A 302 -12.33 -8.06 5.34
C GLY A 302 -11.24 -7.74 4.32
N ARG A 303 -10.72 -6.52 4.39
CA ARG A 303 -9.58 -6.02 3.61
C ARG A 303 -8.74 -5.15 4.53
N PHE A 304 -7.45 -5.41 4.61
CA PHE A 304 -6.55 -4.77 5.56
C PHE A 304 -5.25 -4.36 4.85
N PHE A 305 -4.88 -3.09 5.00
CA PHE A 305 -3.72 -2.45 4.38
C PHE A 305 -2.91 -1.65 5.41
N GLY A 306 -1.78 -1.09 5.00
CA GLY A 306 -0.91 -0.26 5.82
C GLY A 306 -0.39 0.94 5.04
N HIS A 307 0.93 0.99 4.83
CA HIS A 307 1.69 2.01 4.08
C HIS A 307 1.59 3.46 4.59
N SER A 308 0.39 4.05 4.65
CA SER A 308 0.17 5.47 5.03
C SER A 308 0.61 5.86 6.45
N HIS A 309 0.96 4.88 7.28
CA HIS A 309 1.27 4.99 8.71
C HIS A 309 0.14 5.60 9.58
N LYS A 310 -1.05 5.79 9.01
CA LYS A 310 -2.22 6.44 9.60
C LYS A 310 -3.37 5.43 9.82
N ASP A 311 -4.43 5.85 10.50
CA ASP A 311 -5.68 5.08 10.73
C ASP A 311 -6.90 5.57 9.89
N PRO A 312 -6.82 5.68 8.55
CA PRO A 312 -7.98 5.93 7.71
C PRO A 312 -8.72 4.64 7.31
N PHE A 313 -9.77 4.80 6.53
CA PHE A 313 -10.43 3.70 5.82
C PHE A 313 -10.94 4.20 4.47
N GLU A 314 -11.09 3.27 3.53
CA GLU A 314 -11.55 3.54 2.16
C GLU A 314 -12.81 2.74 1.88
N VAL A 315 -13.86 3.36 1.36
CA VAL A 315 -15.15 2.72 1.06
C VAL A 315 -15.25 2.39 -0.44
N ALA A 316 -15.68 1.17 -0.75
CA ALA A 316 -15.91 0.68 -2.10
C ALA A 316 -17.39 0.69 -2.46
N TYR A 317 -17.74 1.10 -3.69
CA TYR A 317 -19.13 1.25 -4.13
C TYR A 317 -19.45 0.40 -5.35
N SER A 318 -20.69 -0.08 -5.47
CA SER A 318 -21.20 -0.64 -6.73
C SER A 318 -21.54 0.44 -7.77
N ASN A 319 -21.62 1.70 -7.35
CA ASN A 319 -21.79 2.87 -8.20
C ASN A 319 -21.07 4.07 -7.56
N TYR A 320 -19.89 4.43 -8.07
CA TYR A 320 -19.10 5.55 -7.56
C TYR A 320 -19.71 6.93 -7.88
N SER A 321 -20.62 7.03 -8.85
CA SER A 321 -21.40 8.26 -9.08
C SER A 321 -22.52 8.47 -8.05
N GLU A 322 -22.81 7.46 -7.23
CA GLU A 322 -23.83 7.50 -6.18
C GLU A 322 -23.27 6.90 -4.88
N GLN A 323 -22.33 7.60 -4.25
CA GLN A 323 -21.70 7.21 -2.98
C GLN A 323 -22.72 7.23 -1.81
N THR A 324 -23.55 6.20 -1.72
CA THR A 324 -24.60 6.05 -0.70
C THR A 324 -24.37 4.79 0.13
N ALA A 325 -24.98 4.72 1.31
CA ALA A 325 -24.89 3.53 2.15
C ALA A 325 -25.49 2.26 1.51
N ALA A 326 -26.40 2.40 0.54
CA ALA A 326 -26.94 1.28 -0.23
C ALA A 326 -25.96 0.78 -1.31
N ASN A 327 -25.19 1.68 -1.90
CA ASN A 327 -24.17 1.35 -2.90
C ASN A 327 -22.82 0.98 -2.27
N ALA A 328 -22.59 1.24 -0.98
CA ALA A 328 -21.39 0.86 -0.25
C ALA A 328 -21.30 -0.68 -0.11
N VAL A 329 -20.48 -1.32 -0.94
CA VAL A 329 -20.30 -2.79 -1.00
C VAL A 329 -19.03 -3.27 -0.31
N GLY A 330 -18.14 -2.37 0.11
CA GLY A 330 -16.88 -2.77 0.71
C GLY A 330 -16.18 -1.70 1.53
N VAL A 331 -15.18 -2.13 2.30
CA VAL A 331 -14.22 -1.24 2.95
C VAL A 331 -12.82 -1.86 2.96
N GLY A 332 -11.78 -1.08 2.67
CA GLY A 332 -10.40 -1.34 3.06
C GLY A 332 -10.07 -0.63 4.38
N LEU A 333 -9.54 -1.37 5.35
CA LEU A 333 -9.08 -0.81 6.63
C LEU A 333 -7.58 -0.57 6.56
N ILE A 334 -7.12 0.63 6.91
CA ILE A 334 -5.71 0.99 6.80
C ILE A 334 -5.17 1.13 8.21
N GLY A 335 -4.28 0.22 8.59
CA GLY A 335 -3.73 0.16 9.94
C GLY A 335 -2.62 1.20 10.15
N PRO A 336 -2.64 1.95 11.28
CA PRO A 336 -1.54 2.83 11.63
C PRO A 336 -0.30 2.01 11.97
N ALA A 337 0.88 2.48 11.56
CA ALA A 337 2.12 1.73 11.69
C ALA A 337 2.58 1.58 13.15
N LEU A 338 3.31 0.51 13.47
CA LEU A 338 3.95 0.37 14.77
C LEU A 338 5.11 1.35 14.98
N THR A 339 5.66 1.89 13.89
CA THR A 339 6.64 2.99 13.94
C THR A 339 6.06 4.18 14.73
N PRO A 340 6.83 4.84 15.60
CA PRO A 340 6.23 5.69 16.62
C PRO A 340 5.55 6.95 16.09
N THR A 341 4.25 7.07 16.38
CA THR A 341 3.64 8.34 16.76
C THR A 341 3.32 8.32 18.25
N THR A 342 4.37 8.17 19.07
CA THR A 342 4.29 8.10 20.53
C THR A 342 4.15 9.49 21.15
N ASN A 343 3.42 9.61 22.26
CA ASN A 343 3.43 10.81 23.09
C ASN A 343 4.79 10.97 23.79
N ILE A 344 5.74 11.64 23.13
CA ILE A 344 7.08 11.94 23.66
C ILE A 344 7.08 12.92 24.85
N SER A 345 5.92 13.48 25.23
CA SER A 345 5.78 14.29 26.44
C SER A 345 5.52 13.47 27.70
N GLU A 346 5.25 12.16 27.60
CA GLU A 346 5.16 11.27 28.77
C GLU A 346 6.56 10.98 29.35
N PRO A 347 6.86 11.29 30.62
CA PRO A 347 8.21 11.13 31.18
C PRO A 347 8.80 9.71 31.14
N SER A 348 7.98 8.69 30.86
CA SER A 348 8.39 7.29 30.77
C SER A 348 8.53 6.74 29.34
N PHE A 349 8.40 7.59 28.30
CA PHE A 349 8.29 7.13 26.90
C PHE A 349 9.48 6.30 26.40
N GLN A 350 10.70 6.57 26.89
CA GLN A 350 11.92 5.81 26.56
C GLN A 350 12.20 4.63 27.52
N VAL A 351 11.49 4.55 28.65
CA VAL A 351 11.79 3.56 29.71
C VAL A 351 10.97 2.29 29.53
N ARG A 352 9.67 2.43 29.22
CA ARG A 352 8.78 1.29 28.98
C ARG A 352 7.53 1.74 28.23
N SER A 353 7.26 1.13 27.08
CA SER A 353 6.00 1.34 26.36
C SER A 353 4.81 0.86 27.20
N GLN A 354 3.86 1.76 27.45
CA GLN A 354 2.56 1.44 28.06
C GLN A 354 1.49 1.39 26.97
N TRP A 355 0.77 0.27 26.89
CA TRP A 355 -0.26 0.06 25.87
C TRP A 355 -1.65 0.19 26.49
N GLY A 356 -2.37 1.25 26.10
CA GLY A 356 -3.75 1.51 26.47
C GLY A 356 -4.71 1.35 25.28
N LEU A 357 -6.00 1.21 25.57
CA LEU A 357 -7.04 1.37 24.55
C LEU A 357 -7.08 2.84 24.14
N TYR A 358 -6.61 3.16 22.93
CA TYR A 358 -6.65 4.53 22.41
C TYR A 358 -8.08 4.97 22.06
N TYR A 359 -8.78 4.20 21.22
CA TYR A 359 -10.23 4.31 21.03
C TYR A 359 -10.86 2.99 20.54
N SER A 360 -12.19 2.96 20.50
CA SER A 360 -13.02 1.88 19.96
C SER A 360 -13.99 2.49 18.94
N ALA A 361 -13.80 2.21 17.65
CA ALA A 361 -14.62 2.79 16.58
C ALA A 361 -16.14 2.59 16.80
N ARG A 362 -16.56 1.50 17.47
CA ARG A 362 -17.96 1.28 17.87
C ARG A 362 -18.42 2.26 18.94
N GLU A 363 -17.67 2.41 20.02
CA GLU A 363 -18.05 3.26 21.16
C GLU A 363 -17.97 4.75 20.80
N THR A 364 -16.94 5.13 20.04
CA THR A 364 -16.71 6.49 19.57
C THR A 364 -17.72 6.92 18.50
N TYR A 365 -17.85 6.15 17.42
CA TYR A 365 -18.60 6.58 16.23
C TYR A 365 -20.00 5.94 16.11
N GLY A 366 -20.25 4.81 16.77
CA GLY A 366 -21.55 4.14 16.76
C GLY A 366 -22.71 5.06 17.16
N PRO A 367 -22.61 5.82 18.26
CA PRO A 367 -23.65 6.78 18.65
C PRO A 367 -23.90 7.88 17.61
N LEU A 368 -22.90 8.27 16.83
CA LEU A 368 -23.02 9.35 15.84
C LEU A 368 -23.84 8.94 14.60
N VAL A 369 -23.94 7.63 14.32
CA VAL A 369 -24.67 7.08 13.17
C VAL A 369 -25.84 6.17 13.57
N GLY A 370 -26.19 6.13 14.86
CA GLY A 370 -27.29 5.30 15.38
C GLY A 370 -27.04 3.79 15.38
N LEU A 371 -25.78 3.35 15.39
CA LEU A 371 -25.38 1.95 15.31
C LEU A 371 -25.93 1.12 16.48
N SER A 372 -26.65 0.04 16.20
CA SER A 372 -27.17 -0.85 17.24
C SER A 372 -26.06 -1.68 17.91
N PRO A 373 -26.19 -2.08 19.20
CA PRO A 373 -25.10 -2.67 19.98
C PRO A 373 -24.38 -3.88 19.32
N ASN A 374 -25.13 -4.71 18.60
CA ASN A 374 -24.63 -5.92 17.93
C ASN A 374 -24.54 -5.78 16.40
N GLU A 375 -24.77 -4.60 15.84
CA GLU A 375 -24.72 -4.33 14.39
C GLU A 375 -23.25 -4.26 13.91
N PRO A 376 -22.87 -4.87 12.78
CA PRO A 376 -21.48 -4.87 12.31
C PRO A 376 -21.03 -3.46 11.87
N LEU A 377 -19.71 -3.21 11.90
CA LEU A 377 -19.09 -2.00 11.35
C LEU A 377 -18.98 -2.13 9.82
N SER A 378 -20.14 -2.25 9.17
CA SER A 378 -20.32 -2.53 7.74
C SER A 378 -19.81 -1.39 6.83
N PRO A 379 -19.70 -1.63 5.50
CA PRO A 379 -19.49 -0.56 4.53
C PRO A 379 -20.52 0.57 4.65
N ALA A 380 -21.81 0.23 4.85
CA ALA A 380 -22.88 1.18 5.08
C ALA A 380 -22.69 2.04 6.34
N PHE A 381 -22.26 1.44 7.46
CA PHE A 381 -21.89 2.17 8.68
C PHE A 381 -20.77 3.19 8.40
N ARG A 382 -19.75 2.78 7.64
CA ARG A 382 -18.61 3.65 7.29
C ARG A 382 -19.00 4.76 6.33
N GLN A 383 -19.87 4.49 5.36
CA GLN A 383 -20.39 5.55 4.51
C GLN A 383 -21.19 6.59 5.30
N ASN A 384 -22.12 6.15 6.14
CA ASN A 384 -22.88 7.05 7.02
C ASN A 384 -21.97 7.88 7.93
N LEU A 385 -20.86 7.30 8.41
CA LEU A 385 -19.87 8.03 9.20
C LEU A 385 -19.17 9.14 8.40
N THR A 386 -18.90 8.94 7.10
CA THR A 386 -18.36 10.02 6.26
C THR A 386 -19.37 11.15 6.05
N GLU A 387 -20.68 10.87 5.98
CA GLU A 387 -21.71 11.92 5.91
C GLU A 387 -21.78 12.72 7.22
N VAL A 388 -21.67 12.04 8.37
CA VAL A 388 -21.53 12.71 9.68
C VAL A 388 -20.28 13.60 9.70
N PHE A 389 -19.15 13.12 9.17
CA PHE A 389 -17.93 13.94 9.09
C PHE A 389 -18.08 15.14 8.15
N ALA A 390 -18.85 15.04 7.07
CA ALA A 390 -19.14 16.18 6.19
C ALA A 390 -20.03 17.23 6.89
N ALA A 391 -21.04 16.78 7.63
CA ALA A 391 -22.00 17.66 8.31
C ALA A 391 -21.51 18.22 9.66
N ASN A 392 -20.64 17.51 10.37
CA ASN A 392 -20.24 17.82 11.74
C ASN A 392 -18.71 17.94 11.88
N LYS A 393 -18.22 19.18 11.89
CA LYS A 393 -16.79 19.51 12.05
C LYS A 393 -16.17 18.97 13.34
N THR A 394 -16.91 18.90 14.44
CA THR A 394 -16.40 18.35 15.70
C THR A 394 -16.18 16.84 15.60
N ALA A 395 -17.09 16.12 14.92
CA ALA A 395 -16.92 14.70 14.64
C ALA A 395 -15.73 14.44 13.69
N PHE A 396 -15.58 15.26 12.63
CA PHE A 396 -14.42 15.17 11.75
C PHE A 396 -13.10 15.51 12.46
N GLN A 397 -13.04 16.55 13.30
CA GLN A 397 -11.81 16.90 14.03
C GLN A 397 -11.42 15.84 15.07
N MET A 398 -12.38 15.09 15.61
CA MET A 398 -12.10 13.89 16.41
C MET A 398 -11.42 12.80 15.57
N PHE A 399 -11.92 12.52 14.37
CA PHE A 399 -11.26 11.61 13.42
C PHE A 399 -9.87 12.11 12.99
N ASN A 400 -9.72 13.40 12.68
CA ASN A 400 -8.45 14.04 12.33
C ASN A 400 -7.42 13.99 13.48
N THR A 401 -7.88 13.84 14.73
CA THR A 401 -6.99 13.56 15.87
C THR A 401 -6.56 12.08 15.88
N PHE A 402 -7.48 11.16 15.60
CA PHE A 402 -7.20 9.71 15.68
C PHE A 402 -6.41 9.16 14.48
N ILE A 403 -6.56 9.74 13.28
CA ILE A 403 -5.88 9.29 12.05
C ILE A 403 -4.34 9.26 12.20
N SER A 404 -3.75 10.17 12.99
CA SER A 404 -2.31 10.17 13.32
C SER A 404 -1.99 9.70 14.75
N ARG A 405 -2.99 9.17 15.46
CA ARG A 405 -2.96 8.81 16.89
C ARG A 405 -2.56 9.96 17.83
N GLY A 406 -2.92 11.18 17.50
CA GLY A 406 -2.55 12.38 18.24
C GLY A 406 -1.17 12.95 17.89
N GLY A 407 -0.37 12.27 17.05
CA GLY A 407 0.91 12.79 16.58
C GLY A 407 0.73 13.90 15.54
N ALA A 408 1.39 15.05 15.74
CA ALA A 408 1.44 16.17 14.78
C ALA A 408 0.08 16.61 14.20
N VAL A 409 -1.01 16.53 14.99
CA VAL A 409 -2.38 16.84 14.54
C VAL A 409 -2.46 18.31 14.15
N THR A 410 -2.59 18.55 12.84
CA THR A 410 -2.84 19.88 12.29
C THR A 410 -4.34 20.11 12.16
N ALA A 411 -4.84 21.29 12.55
CA ALA A 411 -6.25 21.63 12.41
C ALA A 411 -6.62 21.72 10.93
N CYS A 412 -7.57 20.87 10.50
CA CYS A 412 -8.06 20.86 9.11
C CYS A 412 -9.19 21.87 8.93
N ASP A 413 -8.85 23.14 9.15
CA ASP A 413 -9.78 24.26 9.10
C ASP A 413 -10.21 24.61 7.67
N ALA A 414 -11.38 25.24 7.57
CA ALA A 414 -12.09 25.54 6.32
C ALA A 414 -11.27 26.17 5.16
N PRO A 415 -10.29 27.09 5.36
CA PRO A 415 -9.54 27.64 4.23
C PRO A 415 -8.60 26.64 3.54
N SER A 416 -8.33 25.48 4.14
CA SER A 416 -7.40 24.47 3.60
C SER A 416 -8.02 23.46 2.63
N GLY A 417 -9.35 23.29 2.65
CA GLY A 417 -10.04 22.20 1.94
C GLY A 417 -9.82 20.79 2.51
N CYS A 418 -8.89 20.60 3.46
CA CYS A 418 -8.48 19.28 3.99
C CYS A 418 -9.64 18.35 4.34
N GLN A 419 -10.69 18.86 5.01
CA GLN A 419 -11.85 18.07 5.39
C GLN A 419 -12.53 17.41 4.18
N ASN A 420 -12.71 18.15 3.09
CA ASN A 420 -13.37 17.66 1.89
C ASN A 420 -12.49 16.64 1.14
N THR A 421 -11.19 16.93 0.98
CA THR A 421 -10.23 16.00 0.38
C THR A 421 -10.14 14.70 1.16
N THR A 422 -9.99 14.78 2.49
CA THR A 422 -9.91 13.60 3.36
C THR A 422 -11.18 12.74 3.27
N ILE A 423 -12.36 13.36 3.31
CA ILE A 423 -13.64 12.64 3.18
C ILE A 423 -13.80 12.03 1.79
N CYS A 424 -13.36 12.71 0.73
CA CYS A 424 -13.38 12.18 -0.63
C CYS A 424 -12.47 10.95 -0.77
N ASP A 425 -11.23 11.01 -0.27
CA ASP A 425 -10.32 9.87 -0.27
C ASP A 425 -10.89 8.68 0.53
N MET A 426 -11.57 8.93 1.65
CA MET A 426 -12.26 7.88 2.41
C MET A 426 -13.42 7.25 1.62
N ARG A 427 -13.93 7.92 0.58
CA ARG A 427 -14.93 7.41 -0.38
C ARG A 427 -14.29 6.98 -1.71
N ALA A 428 -12.97 6.92 -1.78
CA ALA A 428 -12.22 6.38 -2.91
C ALA A 428 -11.59 5.05 -2.48
N PHE A 429 -12.10 3.92 -2.99
CA PHE A 429 -11.38 2.64 -2.98
C PHE A 429 -10.89 2.24 -4.38
N ARG A 430 -10.96 3.20 -5.32
CA ARG A 430 -10.23 3.17 -6.59
C ARG A 430 -9.46 4.47 -6.71
N SER A 431 -8.21 4.42 -7.16
CA SER A 431 -7.33 5.60 -7.22
C SER A 431 -7.72 6.62 -8.31
N GLN A 432 -8.68 6.29 -9.16
CA GLN A 432 -9.30 7.25 -10.08
C GLN A 432 -10.37 8.15 -9.45
N ASP A 433 -10.92 7.77 -8.28
CA ASP A 433 -12.05 8.47 -7.64
C ASP A 433 -11.59 9.26 -6.40
N ASN A 434 -10.26 9.40 -6.18
CA ASN A 434 -9.69 10.15 -5.06
C ASN A 434 -9.66 11.67 -5.35
N CYS A 435 -9.28 12.45 -4.32
CA CYS A 435 -9.23 13.91 -4.41
C CYS A 435 -7.84 14.51 -4.13
N VAL A 436 -6.79 13.69 -4.15
CA VAL A 436 -5.39 14.16 -4.09
C VAL A 436 -4.88 14.35 -5.51
N SER A 437 -4.31 15.53 -5.79
CA SER A 437 -3.75 15.92 -7.08
C SER A 437 -2.25 16.17 -7.00
#